data_AF-A0AAV4FQ53-F1
#
_entry.id   AF-A0AAV4FQ53-F1
#
_cell.length_a   1.000
_cell.length_b   1.000
_cell.length_c   1.000
_cell.angle_alpha   90.00
_cell.angle_beta   90.00
_cell.angle_gamma   90.00
#
_symmetry.space_group_name_H-M   'P 1'
#
loop_
_entity.id
_entity.type
_entity.pdbx_description
1 polymer ?
#
loop_
_entity_poly.entity_id
_entity_poly.type
_entity_poly.pdbx_seq_one_letter_code
_entity_poly.pdbx_strand_id
1 'polypeptide(L)'
;MDNVFISEENVQTLLAMGFPSESEVRRALQMAKNDPNEAVSILTKEPVLSSHDTVNMDYSVSNVYGPQLPPSYDEVCQETGQMKVGA
;
A
#
# COMPACT_ATOMS: atom_id res chain seq x y z
N MET A 1 -6.94 -26.52 -27.92
CA MET A 1 -6.62 -25.84 -26.65
C MET A 1 -5.39 -25.03 -26.94
N ASP A 2 -5.60 -23.78 -27.33
CA ASP A 2 -4.52 -22.83 -27.61
C ASP A 2 -3.86 -22.59 -26.26
N ASN A 3 -2.70 -23.22 -26.05
CA ASN A 3 -1.98 -23.13 -24.80
C ASN A 3 -1.38 -21.72 -24.75
N VAL A 4 -2.17 -20.75 -24.28
CA VAL A 4 -1.76 -19.34 -24.21
C VAL A 4 -0.55 -19.29 -23.27
N PHE A 5 0.63 -19.11 -23.85
CA PHE A 5 1.87 -19.01 -23.10
C PHE A 5 1.91 -17.64 -22.42
N ILE A 6 1.48 -17.60 -21.17
CA ILE A 6 1.57 -16.40 -20.33
C ILE A 6 3.00 -16.31 -19.81
N SER A 7 3.67 -15.19 -20.04
CA SER A 7 5.01 -14.97 -19.51
C SER A 7 4.94 -14.71 -18.00
N GLU A 8 5.66 -15.53 -17.23
CA GLU A 8 5.77 -15.32 -15.77
C GLU A 8 6.47 -14.00 -15.42
N GLU A 9 7.33 -13.50 -16.30
CA GLU A 9 7.96 -12.18 -16.16
C GLU A 9 6.92 -11.05 -16.19
N ASN A 10 5.96 -11.14 -17.12
CA ASN A 10 4.88 -10.16 -17.23
C ASN A 10 3.97 -10.24 -15.99
N VAL A 11 3.68 -11.45 -15.50
CA VAL A 11 2.89 -11.66 -14.28
C VAL A 11 3.58 -11.01 -13.08
N GLN A 12 4.88 -11.26 -12.88
CA GLN A 12 5.66 -10.67 -11.79
C GLN A 12 5.74 -9.14 -11.89
N THR A 13 5.89 -8.60 -13.11
CA THR A 13 5.91 -7.15 -13.34
C THR A 13 4.59 -6.50 -12.89
N LEU A 14 3.45 -7.11 -13.24
CA LEU A 14 2.13 -6.64 -12.82
C LEU A 14 1.94 -6.75 -11.30
N LEU A 15 2.35 -7.87 -10.69
CA LEU A 15 2.32 -8.00 -9.23
C LEU A 15 3.20 -6.94 -8.54
N ALA A 16 4.37 -6.64 -9.08
CA ALA A 16 5.28 -5.61 -8.57
C ALA A 16 4.71 -4.19 -8.68
N MET A 17 3.79 -3.94 -9.63
CA MET A 17 3.04 -2.67 -9.72
C MET A 17 1.95 -2.53 -8.64
N GLY A 18 1.65 -3.59 -7.88
CA GLY A 18 0.68 -3.57 -6.79
C GLY A 18 -0.69 -4.16 -7.14
N PHE A 19 -0.80 -4.88 -8.27
CA PHE A 19 -2.01 -5.67 -8.53
C PHE A 19 -2.10 -6.82 -7.52
N PRO A 20 -3.18 -6.93 -6.71
CA PRO A 20 -3.22 -7.85 -5.57
C PRO A 20 -3.43 -9.32 -5.97
N SER A 21 -3.91 -9.59 -7.18
CA SER A 21 -4.41 -10.91 -7.58
C SER A 21 -3.65 -11.48 -8.78
N GLU A 22 -2.80 -12.49 -8.55
CA GLU A 22 -2.11 -13.22 -9.64
C GLU A 22 -3.12 -13.83 -10.64
N SER A 23 -4.24 -14.34 -10.14
CA SER A 23 -5.29 -14.94 -10.97
C SER A 23 -5.92 -13.91 -11.92
N GLU A 24 -6.13 -12.68 -11.46
CA GLU A 24 -6.65 -11.61 -12.31
C GLU A 24 -5.59 -11.13 -13.30
N VAL A 25 -4.33 -11.02 -12.86
CA VAL A 25 -3.18 -10.70 -13.71
C VAL A 25 -3.03 -11.71 -14.84
N ARG A 26 -3.09 -13.02 -14.55
CA ARG A 26 -3.03 -14.09 -15.55
C ARG A 26 -4.21 -14.03 -16.52
N ARG A 27 -5.42 -13.79 -16.01
CA ARG A 27 -6.62 -13.62 -16.86
C ARG A 27 -6.48 -12.40 -17.78
N ALA A 28 -6.04 -11.27 -17.25
CA ALA A 28 -5.83 -10.06 -18.02
C ALA A 28 -4.76 -10.25 -19.09
N LEU A 29 -3.63 -10.90 -18.77
CA LEU A 29 -2.59 -11.26 -19.75
C LEU A 29 -3.11 -12.22 -20.82
N GLN A 30 -3.98 -13.16 -20.46
CA GLN A 30 -4.61 -14.05 -21.44
C GLN A 30 -5.48 -13.27 -22.44
N MET A 31 -6.27 -12.32 -21.95
CA MET A 31 -7.11 -11.44 -22.77
C MET A 31 -6.29 -10.44 -23.59
N ALA A 32 -5.19 -9.95 -23.01
CA ALA A 32 -4.23 -9.04 -23.63
C ALA A 32 -3.22 -9.72 -24.56
N LYS A 33 -3.34 -11.04 -24.78
CA LYS A 33 -2.40 -11.83 -25.61
C LYS A 33 -0.93 -11.66 -25.17
N ASN A 34 -0.72 -11.69 -23.86
CA ASN A 34 0.58 -11.53 -23.19
C ASN A 34 1.20 -10.13 -23.31
N ASP A 35 0.41 -9.10 -23.63
CA ASP A 35 0.84 -7.70 -23.58
C ASP A 35 0.59 -7.10 -22.18
N PRO A 36 1.63 -6.61 -21.48
CA PRO A 36 1.47 -6.07 -20.13
C PRO A 36 0.73 -4.73 -20.12
N ASN A 37 0.85 -3.88 -21.14
CA ASN A 37 0.19 -2.57 -21.19
C ASN A 37 -1.33 -2.74 -21.36
N GLU A 38 -1.73 -3.63 -22.26
CA GLU A 38 -3.14 -3.98 -22.44
C GLU A 38 -3.69 -4.73 -21.22
N ALA A 39 -2.89 -5.56 -20.55
CA ALA A 39 -3.28 -6.19 -19.29
C ALA A 39 -3.53 -5.16 -18.19
N VAL A 40 -2.67 -4.14 -18.03
CA VAL A 40 -2.93 -3.01 -17.12
C VAL A 40 -4.21 -2.30 -17.51
N SER A 41 -4.43 -2.03 -18.79
CA SER A 41 -5.66 -1.42 -19.30
C SER A 41 -6.88 -2.23 -18.88
N ILE A 42 -6.84 -3.56 -18.97
CA ILE A 42 -7.94 -4.45 -18.57
C ILE A 42 -8.13 -4.50 -17.05
N LEU A 43 -7.06 -4.53 -16.26
CA LEU A 43 -7.12 -4.57 -14.80
C LEU A 43 -7.56 -3.23 -14.19
N THR A 44 -7.29 -2.12 -14.88
CA THR A 44 -7.68 -0.76 -14.46
C THR A 44 -9.02 -0.34 -15.02
N LYS A 45 -9.48 -0.95 -16.12
CA LYS A 45 -10.86 -0.85 -16.59
C LYS A 45 -11.74 -1.56 -15.57
N GLU A 46 -12.37 -0.74 -14.72
CA GLU A 46 -13.33 -1.13 -13.69
C GLU A 46 -14.13 -2.38 -14.10
N PRO A 47 -13.85 -3.56 -13.52
CA PRO A 47 -14.72 -4.69 -13.72
C PRO A 47 -16.01 -4.35 -12.97
N VAL A 48 -17.07 -4.10 -13.75
CA VAL A 48 -18.41 -3.70 -13.28
C VAL A 48 -19.00 -4.66 -12.23
N LEU A 49 -18.37 -5.80 -11.92
CA LEU A 49 -18.90 -6.83 -11.02
C LEU A 49 -17.79 -7.61 -10.28
N SER A 50 -16.96 -6.95 -9.47
CA SER A 50 -16.36 -7.66 -8.34
C SER A 50 -16.82 -6.99 -7.05
N SER A 51 -17.87 -7.58 -6.48
CA SER A 51 -18.30 -7.43 -5.09
C SER A 51 -17.18 -7.90 -4.15
N HIS A 52 -16.01 -7.26 -4.21
CA HIS A 52 -14.99 -7.47 -3.22
C HIS A 52 -15.36 -6.58 -2.06
N ASP A 53 -16.15 -7.16 -1.16
CA ASP A 53 -16.03 -7.03 0.28
C ASP A 53 -15.17 -5.81 0.65
N THR A 54 -15.79 -4.63 0.56
CA THR A 54 -15.30 -3.49 1.32
C THR A 54 -15.55 -3.95 2.74
N VAL A 55 -14.51 -4.53 3.35
CA VAL A 55 -14.45 -4.69 4.78
C VAL A 55 -14.88 -3.34 5.32
N ASN A 56 -16.09 -3.33 5.86
CA ASN A 56 -16.66 -2.23 6.59
C ASN A 56 -15.61 -1.92 7.66
N MET A 57 -14.75 -0.94 7.40
CA MET A 57 -13.97 -0.32 8.46
C MET A 57 -15.00 0.45 9.27
N ASP A 58 -15.65 -0.30 10.16
CA ASP A 58 -16.18 0.19 11.42
C ASP A 58 -15.03 0.93 12.09
N TYR A 59 -14.87 2.19 11.70
CA TYR A 59 -14.25 3.17 12.55
C TYR A 59 -15.30 3.42 13.64
N SER A 60 -15.39 2.50 14.60
CA SER A 60 -15.83 2.88 15.93
C SER A 60 -14.78 3.86 16.44
N VAL A 61 -14.94 5.16 16.10
CA VAL A 61 -14.17 6.26 16.67
C VAL A 61 -14.59 6.39 18.12
N SER A 62 -13.96 5.56 18.92
CA SER A 62 -13.81 5.70 20.35
C SER A 62 -12.32 5.76 20.68
N ASN A 63 -11.56 6.63 20.00
CA ASN A 63 -10.17 6.87 20.37
C ASN A 63 -9.82 8.37 20.34
N VAL A 64 -9.70 8.90 21.55
CA VAL A 64 -9.27 10.23 22.01
C VAL A 64 -7.79 10.54 21.66
N TYR A 65 -7.16 9.81 20.75
CA TYR A 65 -5.71 9.87 20.53
C TYR A 65 -5.37 9.84 19.04
N GLY A 66 -5.49 11.01 18.40
CA GLY A 66 -4.74 11.32 17.18
C GLY A 66 -3.26 11.52 17.49
N PRO A 67 -2.36 11.44 16.49
CA PRO A 67 -0.92 11.55 16.70
C PRO A 67 -0.61 12.88 17.37
N GLN A 68 -0.09 12.82 18.60
CA GLN A 68 0.32 14.01 19.34
C GLN A 68 1.46 14.68 18.56
N LEU A 69 1.32 15.98 18.30
CA LEU A 69 2.37 16.81 17.73
C LEU A 69 3.61 16.74 18.64
N PRO A 70 4.82 16.67 18.08
CA PRO A 70 6.02 16.71 18.89
C PRO A 70 6.05 18.01 19.72
N PRO A 71 6.56 17.97 20.96
CA PRO A 71 6.66 19.14 21.81
C PRO A 71 7.50 20.23 21.13
N SER A 72 7.07 21.50 21.30
CA SER A 72 7.80 22.66 20.79
C SER A 72 9.19 22.76 21.43
N TYR A 73 10.21 22.93 20.60
CA TYR A 73 11.63 22.92 20.96
C TYR A 73 12.07 24.25 21.59
N ASP A 74 11.56 24.60 22.77
CA ASP A 74 11.92 25.86 23.47
C ASP A 74 12.69 25.67 24.80
N GLU A 75 12.98 24.44 25.24
CA GLU A 75 13.59 24.18 26.57
C GLU A 75 14.99 23.54 26.54
N VAL A 76 15.93 24.06 25.73
CA VAL A 76 17.34 23.62 25.74
C VAL A 76 18.31 24.76 26.06
N CYS A 77 17.92 25.71 26.93
CA CYS A 77 18.82 26.76 27.44
C CYS A 77 18.53 27.11 28.91
N GLN A 78 18.50 26.12 29.82
CA GLN A 78 18.62 26.40 31.26
C GLN A 78 19.61 25.42 31.91
N GLU A 79 20.88 25.51 31.54
CA GLU A 79 21.98 24.89 32.28
C GLU A 79 22.23 25.69 33.56
N THR A 80 21.51 25.33 34.63
CA THR A 80 21.80 25.79 36.00
C THR A 80 22.90 24.91 36.59
N GLY A 81 24.16 25.27 36.29
CA GLY A 81 25.34 24.67 36.93
C GLY A 81 25.49 25.09 38.38
N GLN A 82 24.75 24.47 39.31
CA GLN A 82 25.08 24.46 40.74
C GLN A 82 25.88 23.21 41.07
N MET A 83 27.20 23.33 41.26
CA MET A 83 28.00 22.29 41.91
C MET A 83 28.71 22.86 43.15
N LYS A 84 28.22 22.37 44.28
CA LYS A 84 28.66 22.65 45.65
C LYS A 84 30.01 21.97 45.90
N VAL A 85 31.05 22.74 46.20
CA VAL A 85 32.30 22.20 46.78
C VAL A 85 32.20 22.24 48.30
N GLY A 86 32.21 21.06 48.90
CA GLY A 86 32.17 20.85 50.35
C GLY A 86 33.47 20.29 50.88
N ALA A 87 33.76 20.70 52.12
CA ALA A 87 34.80 20.27 53.07
C ALA A 87 36.25 20.66 52.75
#